data_AF-A0A7Y4U5K8-F1
#
_entry.id   AF-A0A7Y4U5K8-F1
#
_cell.length_a   1.000
_cell.length_b   1.000
_cell.length_c   1.000
_cell.angle_alpha   90.00
_cell.angle_beta   90.00
_cell.angle_gamma   90.00
#
_symmetry.space_group_name_H-M   'P 1'
#
loop_
_entity.id
_entity.type
_entity.pdbx_description
1 polymer ?
#
loop_
_entity_poly.entity_id
_entity_poly.type
_entity_poly.pdbx_seq_one_letter_code
_entity_poly.pdbx_strand_id
1 'polypeptide(L)'
;MLSRVADSLYWLSRYIERAENVARFIDVNLQLMLDLPAGASEQWKPLVITTGDDDLFAEHHTEATRENVVQFLTFDKENPNSIVSCLRAARENARSVREIISSEMWEQVNIFYLMVHDATAIPRVREAPYEFFREIRMASHLFEGLTNATMSHDEGWHFCRMGQLLERADKTSRMVDVKYFLL
;
A
#
# COMPACT_ATOMS: atom_id res chain seq x y z
N MET A 1 -3.72 -23.69 -14.90
CA MET A 1 -2.54 -22.94 -14.37
C MET A 1 -1.89 -23.68 -13.18
N LEU A 2 -0.57 -23.56 -12.94
CA LEU A 2 0.11 -24.16 -11.76
C LEU A 2 -0.23 -23.39 -10.47
N SER A 3 -0.38 -24.09 -9.34
CA SER A 3 -0.73 -23.47 -8.04
C SER A 3 0.19 -22.32 -7.63
N ARG A 4 1.50 -22.40 -7.96
CA ARG A 4 2.47 -21.35 -7.63
C ARG A 4 2.24 -20.07 -8.45
N VAL A 5 1.86 -20.20 -9.72
CA VAL A 5 1.58 -19.05 -10.59
C VAL A 5 0.34 -18.31 -10.08
N ALA A 6 -0.69 -19.07 -9.70
CA ALA A 6 -1.91 -18.54 -9.09
C ALA A 6 -1.61 -17.72 -7.84
N ASP A 7 -0.81 -18.29 -6.92
CA ASP A 7 -0.41 -17.68 -5.66
C ASP A 7 0.39 -16.38 -5.90
N SER A 8 1.37 -16.40 -6.79
CA SER A 8 2.15 -15.21 -7.15
C SER A 8 1.28 -14.09 -7.73
N LEU A 9 0.36 -14.39 -8.66
CA LEU A 9 -0.54 -13.38 -9.25
C LEU A 9 -1.52 -12.80 -8.23
N TYR A 10 -2.08 -13.67 -7.38
CA TYR A 10 -2.96 -13.28 -6.29
C TYR A 10 -2.25 -12.32 -5.33
N TRP A 11 -1.07 -12.69 -4.83
CA TRP A 11 -0.33 -11.87 -3.89
C TRP A 11 0.26 -10.61 -4.52
N LEU A 12 0.71 -10.67 -5.77
CA LEU A 12 1.13 -9.49 -6.54
C LEU A 12 0.06 -8.39 -6.48
N SER A 13 -1.16 -8.70 -6.92
CA SER A 13 -2.25 -7.72 -6.94
C SER A 13 -2.66 -7.30 -5.53
N ARG A 14 -2.65 -8.23 -4.57
CA ARG A 14 -2.97 -7.94 -3.17
C ARG A 14 -2.00 -6.95 -2.53
N TYR A 15 -0.70 -7.10 -2.77
CA TYR A 15 0.32 -6.19 -2.24
C TYR A 15 0.29 -4.81 -2.89
N ILE A 16 0.04 -4.71 -4.19
CA ILE A 16 -0.12 -3.41 -4.88
C ILE A 16 -1.34 -2.66 -4.32
N GLU A 17 -2.47 -3.36 -4.13
CA GLU A 17 -3.68 -2.77 -3.55
C GLU A 17 -3.47 -2.36 -2.09
N ARG A 18 -2.70 -3.14 -1.29
CA ARG A 18 -2.35 -2.77 0.08
C ARG A 18 -1.51 -1.48 0.14
N ALA A 19 -0.48 -1.38 -0.70
CA ALA A 19 0.36 -0.20 -0.79
C ALA A 19 -0.46 1.06 -1.12
N GLU A 20 -1.42 0.94 -2.04
CA GLU A 20 -2.35 2.01 -2.40
C GLU A 20 -3.24 2.41 -1.22
N ASN A 21 -3.85 1.44 -0.53
CA ASN A 21 -4.72 1.68 0.60
C ASN A 21 -4.01 2.42 1.74
N VAL A 22 -2.77 2.00 2.08
CA VAL A 22 -1.97 2.65 3.11
C VAL A 22 -1.63 4.10 2.70
N ALA A 23 -1.23 4.33 1.45
CA ALA A 23 -0.97 5.68 0.94
C ALA A 23 -2.23 6.57 0.99
N ARG A 24 -3.39 6.01 0.63
CA ARG A 24 -4.68 6.71 0.72
C ARG A 24 -5.00 7.08 2.17
N PHE A 25 -4.79 6.18 3.12
CA PHE A 25 -5.05 6.46 4.53
C PHE A 25 -4.19 7.60 5.07
N ILE A 26 -2.89 7.60 4.75
CA ILE A 26 -1.98 8.66 5.17
C ILE A 26 -2.37 10.00 4.53
N ASP A 27 -2.63 10.03 3.22
CA ASP A 27 -3.02 11.27 2.51
C ASP A 27 -4.32 11.86 3.07
N VAL A 28 -5.35 11.03 3.29
CA VAL A 28 -6.62 11.49 3.88
C VAL A 28 -6.41 12.00 5.30
N ASN A 29 -5.61 11.32 6.12
CA ASN A 29 -5.34 11.77 7.49
C ASN A 29 -4.59 13.11 7.51
N LEU A 30 -3.61 13.29 6.61
CA LEU A 30 -2.91 14.56 6.44
C LEU A 30 -3.87 15.69 6.05
N GLN A 31 -4.82 15.44 5.15
CA GLN A 31 -5.84 16.42 4.75
C GLN A 31 -6.76 16.77 5.91
N LEU A 32 -7.27 15.78 6.66
CA LEU A 32 -8.14 16.00 7.82
C LEU A 32 -7.45 16.84 8.91
N MET A 33 -6.12 16.76 9.03
CA MET A 33 -5.38 17.56 10.01
C MET A 33 -5.32 19.05 9.66
N LEU A 34 -5.45 19.41 8.39
CA LEU A 34 -5.50 20.82 7.98
C LEU A 34 -6.77 21.52 8.51
N ASP A 35 -7.84 20.73 8.74
CA ASP A 35 -9.14 21.22 9.20
C ASP A 35 -9.32 21.09 10.74
N LEU A 36 -8.28 20.64 11.47
CA LEU A 36 -8.36 20.48 12.93
C LEU A 36 -8.44 21.85 13.64
N PRO A 37 -9.36 22.01 14.62
CA PRO A 37 -9.38 23.19 15.48
C PRO A 37 -8.06 23.35 16.24
N ALA A 38 -7.66 24.59 16.49
CA ALA A 38 -6.48 24.87 17.31
C ALA A 38 -6.61 24.20 18.70
N GLY A 39 -5.64 23.35 19.05
CA GLY A 39 -5.60 22.61 20.31
C GLY A 39 -6.19 21.21 20.27
N ALA A 40 -6.73 20.75 19.14
CA ALA A 40 -7.09 19.35 18.95
C ALA A 40 -5.83 18.48 18.73
N SER A 41 -5.78 17.31 19.37
CA SER A 41 -4.66 16.37 19.22
C SER A 41 -4.71 15.68 17.86
N GLU A 42 -3.57 15.58 17.17
CA GLU A 42 -3.46 14.77 15.96
C GLU A 42 -3.69 13.28 16.29
N GLN A 43 -4.61 12.64 15.57
CA GLN A 43 -4.99 11.24 15.79
C GLN A 43 -4.31 10.34 14.75
N TRP A 44 -3.09 9.87 15.05
CA TRP A 44 -2.34 8.97 14.16
C TRP A 44 -2.45 7.48 14.53
N LYS A 45 -2.68 7.16 15.81
CA LYS A 45 -2.83 5.77 16.28
C LYS A 45 -3.94 5.00 15.54
N PRO A 46 -5.10 5.59 15.20
CA PRO A 46 -6.13 4.87 14.45
C PRO A 46 -5.67 4.34 13.09
N LEU A 47 -4.73 5.00 12.43
CA LEU A 47 -4.18 4.50 11.17
C LEU A 47 -3.46 3.16 11.36
N VAL A 48 -2.64 3.07 12.40
CA VAL A 48 -1.91 1.84 12.77
C VAL A 48 -2.86 0.70 13.12
N ILE A 49 -3.95 1.01 13.85
CA ILE A 49 -4.98 0.02 14.19
C ILE A 49 -5.70 -0.46 12.93
N THR A 50 -6.05 0.46 12.02
CA THR A 50 -6.75 0.12 10.76
C THR A 50 -5.89 -0.80 9.87
N THR A 51 -4.57 -0.65 9.89
CA THR A 51 -3.67 -1.53 9.13
C THR A 51 -3.44 -2.87 9.84
N GLY A 52 -3.78 -2.98 11.13
CA GLY A 52 -3.64 -4.19 11.95
C GLY A 52 -2.20 -4.43 12.41
N ASP A 53 -1.45 -3.34 12.61
CA ASP A 53 -0.01 -3.36 12.91
C ASP A 53 0.28 -2.81 14.32
N ASP A 54 -0.70 -2.80 15.23
CA ASP A 54 -0.60 -2.13 16.53
C ASP A 54 0.41 -2.75 17.48
N ASP A 55 0.50 -4.08 17.50
CA ASP A 55 1.50 -4.83 18.28
C ASP A 55 2.92 -4.52 17.77
N LEU A 56 3.15 -4.71 16.47
CA LEU A 56 4.45 -4.46 15.85
C LEU A 56 4.87 -2.98 15.96
N PHE A 57 3.91 -2.06 15.83
CA PHE A 57 4.18 -0.64 16.03
C PHE A 57 4.63 -0.34 17.46
N ALA A 58 4.00 -0.97 18.46
CA ALA A 58 4.36 -0.77 19.87
C ALA A 58 5.75 -1.32 20.22
N GLU A 59 6.23 -2.32 19.49
CA GLU A 59 7.61 -2.82 19.60
C GLU A 59 8.64 -1.81 19.07
N HIS A 60 8.30 -1.07 18.01
CA HIS A 60 9.23 -0.16 17.32
C HIS A 60 9.17 1.28 17.81
N HIS A 61 8.00 1.72 18.30
CA HIS A 61 7.72 3.11 18.62
C HIS A 61 6.92 3.26 19.92
N THR A 62 7.32 4.20 20.76
CA THR A 62 6.64 4.51 22.04
C THR A 62 5.39 5.36 21.85
N GLU A 63 5.35 6.22 20.84
CA GLU A 63 4.27 7.16 20.59
C GLU A 63 3.86 7.16 19.11
N ALA A 64 2.55 7.26 18.87
CA ALA A 64 1.97 7.40 17.54
C ALA A 64 2.00 8.87 17.09
N THR A 65 3.20 9.41 16.86
CA THR A 65 3.38 10.72 16.21
C THR A 65 3.25 10.59 14.70
N ARG A 66 3.05 11.73 14.02
CA ARG A 66 3.07 11.81 12.56
C ARG A 66 4.29 11.13 11.96
N GLU A 67 5.48 11.51 12.44
CA GLU A 67 6.76 11.05 11.90
C GLU A 67 6.89 9.54 12.08
N ASN A 68 6.55 9.01 13.26
CA ASN A 68 6.65 7.59 13.56
C ASN A 68 5.67 6.78 12.71
N VAL A 69 4.40 7.19 12.63
CA VAL A 69 3.38 6.44 11.87
C VAL A 69 3.66 6.49 10.38
N VAL A 70 4.03 7.65 9.84
CA VAL A 70 4.39 7.78 8.42
C VAL A 70 5.62 6.94 8.08
N GLN A 71 6.67 6.98 8.92
CA GLN A 71 7.87 6.17 8.72
C GLN A 71 7.54 4.67 8.77
N PHE A 72 6.79 4.24 9.79
CA PHE A 72 6.42 2.84 10.01
C PHE A 72 5.55 2.26 8.89
N LEU A 73 4.55 3.01 8.43
CA LEU A 73 3.63 2.54 7.39
C LEU A 73 4.21 2.68 5.97
N THR A 74 5.22 3.53 5.76
CA THR A 74 5.76 3.79 4.42
C THR A 74 7.07 3.05 4.16
N PHE A 75 8.03 3.15 5.08
CA PHE A 75 9.44 2.85 4.82
C PHE A 75 10.06 1.80 5.74
N ASP A 76 9.36 1.38 6.80
CA ASP A 76 9.87 0.35 7.70
C ASP A 76 9.88 -1.01 7.00
N LYS A 77 11.08 -1.57 6.80
CA LYS A 77 11.30 -2.85 6.10
C LYS A 77 10.99 -4.06 6.96
N GLU A 78 10.93 -3.87 8.28
CA GLU A 78 10.56 -4.89 9.25
C GLU A 78 9.03 -4.97 9.39
N ASN A 79 8.30 -3.91 9.05
CA ASN A 79 6.86 -3.96 8.87
C ASN A 79 6.50 -4.62 7.52
N PRO A 80 5.89 -5.83 7.49
CA PRO A 80 5.51 -6.50 6.24
C PRO A 80 4.38 -5.78 5.50
N ASN A 81 3.60 -4.96 6.20
CA ASN A 81 2.49 -4.18 5.65
C ASN A 81 2.88 -2.76 5.24
N SER A 82 4.14 -2.36 5.43
CA SER A 82 4.60 -1.07 4.93
C SER A 82 4.56 -1.03 3.40
N ILE A 83 4.42 0.18 2.85
CA ILE A 83 4.38 0.39 1.39
C ILE A 83 5.64 -0.20 0.74
N VAL A 84 6.84 0.07 1.26
CA VAL A 84 8.09 -0.45 0.70
C VAL A 84 8.15 -1.99 0.75
N SER A 85 7.70 -2.62 1.85
CA SER A 85 7.68 -4.08 1.99
C SER A 85 6.67 -4.74 1.04
N CYS A 86 5.48 -4.16 0.91
CA CYS A 86 4.46 -4.61 -0.03
C CYS A 86 4.97 -4.52 -1.47
N LEU A 87 5.58 -3.40 -1.88
CA LEU A 87 6.10 -3.23 -3.23
C LEU A 87 7.29 -4.16 -3.51
N ARG A 88 8.14 -4.43 -2.52
CA ARG A 88 9.20 -5.44 -2.63
C ARG A 88 8.61 -6.83 -2.89
N ALA A 89 7.61 -7.24 -2.10
CA ALA A 89 6.96 -8.53 -2.24
C ALA A 89 6.19 -8.65 -3.58
N ALA A 90 5.49 -7.59 -3.99
CA ALA A 90 4.84 -7.50 -5.30
C ALA A 90 5.84 -7.70 -6.43
N ARG A 91 6.98 -7.01 -6.38
CA ARG A 91 8.04 -7.13 -7.39
C ARG A 91 8.61 -8.55 -7.47
N GLU A 92 8.85 -9.22 -6.34
CA GLU A 92 9.33 -10.60 -6.36
C GLU A 92 8.29 -11.57 -6.93
N ASN A 93 7.01 -11.38 -6.60
CA ASN A 93 5.92 -12.15 -7.20
C ASN A 93 5.86 -11.93 -8.71
N ALA A 94 5.87 -10.68 -9.18
CA ALA A 94 5.87 -10.34 -10.60
C ALA A 94 7.07 -10.96 -11.34
N ARG A 95 8.26 -10.98 -10.71
CA ARG A 95 9.47 -11.59 -11.27
C ARG A 95 9.30 -13.08 -11.49
N SER A 96 8.57 -13.76 -10.59
CA SER A 96 8.36 -15.21 -10.64
C SER A 96 7.35 -15.68 -11.69
N VAL A 97 6.53 -14.77 -12.23
CA VAL A 97 5.49 -15.05 -13.24
C VAL A 97 5.63 -14.15 -14.46
N ARG A 98 6.87 -13.77 -14.80
CA ARG A 98 7.18 -12.82 -15.88
C ARG A 98 6.75 -13.31 -17.26
N GLU A 99 6.58 -14.62 -17.42
CA GLU A 99 6.04 -15.28 -18.60
C GLU A 99 4.50 -15.20 -18.71
N ILE A 100 3.82 -14.80 -17.64
CA ILE A 100 2.35 -14.72 -17.56
C ILE A 100 1.86 -13.26 -17.61
N ILE A 101 2.56 -12.35 -16.93
CA ILE A 101 2.24 -10.91 -16.97
C ILE A 101 2.82 -10.24 -18.20
N SER A 102 2.27 -9.10 -18.59
CA SER A 102 2.83 -8.30 -19.68
C SER A 102 4.14 -7.62 -19.27
N SER A 103 4.95 -7.24 -20.27
CA SER A 103 6.20 -6.51 -20.03
C SER A 103 5.95 -5.16 -19.35
N GLU A 104 4.84 -4.50 -19.72
CA GLU A 104 4.39 -3.23 -19.19
C GLU A 104 4.01 -3.35 -17.71
N MET A 105 3.32 -4.43 -17.31
CA MET A 105 3.04 -4.69 -15.89
C MET A 105 4.33 -4.87 -15.08
N TRP A 106 5.27 -5.67 -15.60
CA TRP A 106 6.56 -5.88 -14.94
C TRP A 106 7.33 -4.57 -14.76
N GLU A 107 7.42 -3.78 -15.84
CA GLU A 107 8.09 -2.48 -15.82
C GLU A 107 7.44 -1.54 -14.81
N GLN A 108 6.10 -1.46 -14.80
CA GLN A 108 5.38 -0.60 -13.88
C GLN A 108 5.61 -0.98 -12.41
N VAL A 109 5.59 -2.28 -12.06
CA VAL A 109 5.88 -2.71 -10.68
C VAL A 109 7.32 -2.37 -10.30
N ASN A 110 8.27 -2.50 -11.23
CA ASN A 110 9.66 -2.16 -10.97
C ASN A 110 9.86 -0.65 -10.78
N ILE A 111 9.29 0.19 -11.64
CA ILE A 111 9.30 1.66 -11.51
C ILE A 111 8.67 2.06 -10.17
N PHE A 112 7.53 1.46 -9.82
CA PHE A 112 6.81 1.77 -8.60
C PHE A 112 7.64 1.44 -7.35
N TYR A 113 8.24 0.25 -7.31
CA TYR A 113 9.14 -0.13 -6.21
C TYR A 113 10.32 0.83 -6.10
N LEU A 114 11.00 1.15 -7.22
CA LEU A 114 12.16 2.05 -7.21
C LEU A 114 11.79 3.46 -6.75
N MET A 115 10.65 3.99 -7.19
CA MET A 115 10.16 5.31 -6.77
C MET A 115 9.99 5.42 -5.25
N VAL A 116 9.42 4.39 -4.60
CA VAL A 116 9.27 4.37 -3.14
C VAL A 116 10.59 4.05 -2.44
N HIS A 117 11.37 3.11 -2.97
CA HIS A 117 12.66 2.74 -2.41
C HIS A 117 13.62 3.94 -2.37
N ASP A 118 13.72 4.70 -3.45
CA ASP A 118 14.65 5.83 -3.54
C ASP A 118 14.20 7.01 -2.67
N ALA A 119 12.90 7.12 -2.42
CA ALA A 119 12.35 8.07 -1.44
C ALA A 119 12.75 7.75 0.01
N THR A 120 13.31 6.57 0.31
CA THR A 120 13.88 6.30 1.65
C THR A 120 15.15 7.11 1.93
N ALA A 121 15.89 7.49 0.89
CA ALA A 121 17.16 8.21 1.00
C ALA A 121 17.02 9.73 0.87
N ILE A 122 15.84 10.22 0.46
CA ILE A 122 15.58 11.63 0.12
C ILE A 122 14.43 12.13 1.01
N PRO A 123 14.46 13.37 1.54
CA PRO A 123 13.41 13.91 2.39
C PRO A 123 12.08 14.22 1.65
N ARG A 124 11.72 13.51 0.58
CA ARG A 124 10.50 13.76 -0.23
C ARG A 124 9.23 13.76 0.61
N VAL A 125 9.13 12.85 1.58
CA VAL A 125 7.95 12.76 2.47
C VAL A 125 7.87 13.93 3.45
N ARG A 126 9.00 14.55 3.81
CA ARG A 126 9.03 15.74 4.65
C ARG A 126 8.71 17.00 3.84
N GLU A 127 9.21 17.09 2.62
CA GLU A 127 9.08 18.28 1.76
C GLU A 127 7.73 18.36 1.05
N ALA A 128 7.24 17.24 0.49
CA ALA A 128 6.02 17.20 -0.32
C ALA A 128 5.22 15.89 -0.08
N PRO A 129 4.71 15.66 1.14
CA PRO A 129 4.02 14.42 1.49
C PRO A 129 2.79 14.13 0.61
N TYR A 130 1.97 15.15 0.33
CA TYR A 130 0.76 15.01 -0.49
C TYR A 130 1.08 14.56 -1.92
N GLU A 131 2.12 15.13 -2.52
CA GLU A 131 2.53 14.76 -3.87
C GLU A 131 3.05 13.33 -3.91
N PHE A 132 3.86 12.95 -2.91
CA PHE A 132 4.39 11.60 -2.80
C PHE A 132 3.30 10.53 -2.65
N PHE A 133 2.35 10.69 -1.73
CA PHE A 133 1.26 9.73 -1.58
C PHE A 133 0.31 9.71 -2.79
N ARG A 134 0.12 10.86 -3.46
CA ARG A 134 -0.59 10.91 -4.74
C ARG A 134 0.13 10.10 -5.82
N GLU A 135 1.45 10.23 -5.94
CA GLU A 135 2.26 9.44 -6.89
C GLU A 135 2.11 7.93 -6.65
N ILE A 136 2.13 7.49 -5.38
CA ILE A 136 1.91 6.09 -5.01
C ILE A 136 0.54 5.60 -5.51
N ARG A 137 -0.53 6.37 -5.27
CA ARG A 137 -1.87 6.00 -5.76
C ARG A 137 -1.94 5.94 -7.27
N MET A 138 -1.37 6.93 -7.95
CA MET A 138 -1.34 6.97 -9.41
C MET A 138 -0.57 5.79 -10.00
N ALA A 139 0.54 5.36 -9.37
CA ALA A 139 1.29 4.20 -9.80
C ALA A 139 0.51 2.89 -9.65
N SER A 140 -0.29 2.75 -8.58
CA SER A 140 -1.22 1.62 -8.42
C SER A 140 -2.35 1.63 -9.46
N HIS A 141 -2.94 2.79 -9.75
CA HIS A 141 -3.96 2.90 -10.80
C HIS A 141 -3.41 2.59 -12.19
N LEU A 142 -2.18 3.02 -12.48
CA LEU A 142 -1.50 2.67 -13.73
C LEU A 142 -1.29 1.15 -13.81
N PHE A 143 -0.87 0.49 -12.73
CA PHE A 143 -0.76 -0.97 -12.69
C PHE A 143 -2.10 -1.67 -12.95
N GLU A 144 -3.20 -1.22 -12.33
CA GLU A 144 -4.55 -1.74 -12.57
C GLU A 144 -4.99 -1.54 -14.03
N GLY A 145 -4.75 -0.35 -14.60
CA GLY A 145 -5.02 -0.04 -15.99
C GLY A 145 -4.26 -0.93 -16.97
N LEU A 146 -2.95 -1.12 -16.74
CA LEU A 146 -2.10 -2.01 -17.53
C LEU A 146 -2.55 -3.47 -17.43
N THR A 147 -2.89 -3.94 -16.22
CA THR A 147 -3.42 -5.28 -15.99
C THR A 147 -4.66 -5.53 -16.83
N ASN A 148 -5.61 -4.58 -16.83
CA ASN A 148 -6.84 -4.71 -17.58
C ASN A 148 -6.64 -4.60 -19.10
N ALA A 149 -5.71 -3.76 -19.55
CA ALA A 149 -5.49 -3.47 -20.96
C ALA A 149 -4.61 -4.50 -21.69
N THR A 150 -3.69 -5.16 -20.98
CA THR A 150 -2.61 -5.95 -21.61
C THR A 150 -2.65 -7.45 -21.29
N MET A 151 -3.23 -7.87 -20.16
CA MET A 151 -3.37 -9.30 -19.88
C MET A 151 -4.51 -9.94 -20.67
N SER A 152 -4.32 -11.20 -21.05
CA SER A 152 -5.44 -12.04 -21.47
C SER A 152 -6.37 -12.26 -20.27
N HIS A 153 -7.68 -12.09 -20.44
CA HIS A 153 -8.68 -12.27 -19.38
C HIS A 153 -8.99 -13.76 -19.13
N ASP A 154 -7.96 -14.49 -18.74
CA ASP A 154 -8.01 -15.92 -18.41
C ASP A 154 -7.92 -16.17 -16.89
N GLU A 155 -7.59 -17.40 -16.49
CA GLU A 155 -7.37 -17.76 -15.09
C GLU A 155 -6.44 -16.78 -14.37
N GLY A 156 -5.31 -16.41 -14.97
CA GLY A 156 -4.30 -15.56 -14.34
C GLY A 156 -4.86 -14.17 -14.02
N TRP A 157 -5.60 -13.58 -14.95
CA TRP A 157 -6.28 -12.31 -14.74
C TRP A 157 -7.32 -12.40 -13.61
N HIS A 158 -8.07 -13.50 -13.53
CA HIS A 158 -9.02 -13.72 -12.44
C HIS A 158 -8.36 -13.83 -11.07
N PHE A 159 -7.17 -14.43 -10.96
CA PHE A 159 -6.42 -14.47 -9.70
C PHE A 159 -5.91 -13.09 -9.27
N CYS A 160 -5.41 -12.29 -10.22
CA CYS A 160 -5.09 -10.88 -9.95
C CYS A 160 -6.32 -10.12 -9.41
N ARG A 161 -7.46 -10.24 -10.10
CA ARG A 161 -8.71 -9.59 -9.70
C ARG A 161 -9.21 -10.06 -8.34
N MET A 162 -9.09 -11.35 -8.04
CA MET A 162 -9.45 -11.91 -6.75
C MET A 162 -8.61 -11.32 -5.61
N GLY A 163 -7.29 -11.27 -5.78
CA GLY A 163 -6.37 -10.68 -4.79
C GLY A 163 -6.69 -9.21 -4.51
N GLN A 164 -6.93 -8.44 -5.57
CA GLN A 164 -7.32 -7.04 -5.47
C GLN A 164 -8.66 -6.85 -4.73
N LEU A 165 -9.71 -7.57 -5.16
CA LEU A 165 -11.04 -7.44 -4.58
C LEU A 165 -11.09 -7.84 -3.10
N LEU A 166 -10.34 -8.88 -2.72
CA LEU A 166 -10.25 -9.32 -1.33
C LEU A 166 -9.52 -8.31 -0.45
N GLU A 167 -8.46 -7.65 -0.94
CA GLU A 167 -7.82 -6.56 -0.20
C GLU A 167 -8.76 -5.36 -0.03
N ARG A 168 -9.48 -4.97 -1.10
CA ARG A 168 -10.49 -3.89 -1.03
C ARG A 168 -11.59 -4.20 -0.01
N ALA A 169 -12.09 -5.44 0.00
CA ALA A 169 -13.11 -5.87 0.95
C ALA A 169 -12.60 -5.84 2.40
N ASP A 170 -11.41 -6.42 2.65
CA ASP A 170 -10.77 -6.41 3.99
C ASP A 170 -10.59 -4.97 4.49
N LYS A 171 -9.95 -4.10 3.70
CA LYS A 171 -9.67 -2.71 4.08
C LYS A 171 -10.92 -1.87 4.26
N THR A 172 -11.96 -2.10 3.45
CA THR A 172 -13.25 -1.42 3.62
C THR A 172 -13.91 -1.85 4.93
N SER A 173 -13.87 -3.14 5.29
CA SER A 173 -14.46 -3.60 6.56
C SER A 173 -13.74 -3.00 7.77
N ARG A 174 -12.39 -2.95 7.75
CA ARG A 174 -11.59 -2.37 8.83
C ARG A 174 -11.80 -0.86 8.98
N MET A 175 -11.96 -0.15 7.87
CA MET A 175 -12.26 1.28 7.89
C MET A 175 -13.60 1.58 8.57
N VAL A 176 -14.62 0.76 8.31
CA VAL A 176 -15.92 0.89 8.96
C VAL A 176 -15.81 0.58 10.45
N ASP A 177 -15.05 -0.45 10.82
CA ASP A 177 -14.86 -0.88 12.21
C ASP A 177 -14.15 0.18 13.07
N VAL A 178 -13.05 0.77 12.60
CA VAL A 178 -12.28 1.75 13.39
C VAL A 178 -13.07 3.02 13.68
N LYS A 179 -14.00 3.43 12.79
CA LYS A 179 -14.91 4.56 13.10
C LYS A 179 -15.87 4.25 14.25
N TYR A 180 -16.25 3.00 14.47
CA TYR A 180 -17.14 2.62 15.58
C TYR A 180 -16.44 2.68 16.95
N PHE A 181 -15.11 2.61 17.00
CA PHE A 181 -14.34 2.69 18.26
C PHE A 181 -13.85 4.10 18.62
N LEU A 182 -13.96 5.06 17.70
CA LEU A 182 -13.57 6.47 17.90
C LEU A 182 -14.74 7.41 18.22
N LEU A 183 -15.98 6.91 18.16
CA LEU A 183 -17.23 7.61 18.52
C LEU A 183 -17.82 6.99 19.80
#